data_AF-A0A545AQ30-F1
#
_entry.id   AF-A0A545AQ30-F1
#
_cell.length_a   1.000
_cell.length_b   1.000
_cell.length_c   1.000
_cell.angle_alpha   90.00
_cell.angle_beta   90.00
_cell.angle_gamma   90.00
#
_symmetry.space_group_name_H-M   'P 1'
#
loop_
_entity.id
_entity.type
_entity.pdbx_description
1 polymer ?
#
loop_
_entity_poly.entity_id
_entity_poly.type
_entity_poly.pdbx_seq_one_letter_code
_entity_poly.pdbx_strand_id
1 'polypeptide(L)'
;MTHSWWSVRVELLGGGQAGELWPRPGRIFAVNPRHTFHVFAEAIDDAFARWDRSHLHEFTVPAAASPAGGDHYDDLYVTELKYLEDYEPDRYRDADHVRLEALLGLGDEFGYVFDLGDNWRHRCVIGDGPLDPETALGIVPARPLAYWGWGYIPDPYGRLFDGDDGEAPIPAPPGDDWPWTGRPAPTVRTDHCPGQYTHTLSLPADVDDDD
;
A
#
# COMPACT_ATOMS: atom_id res chain seq x y z
N MET A 1 -31.21 -4.70 -7.75
CA MET A 1 -30.35 -3.81 -8.56
C MET A 1 -28.93 -4.08 -8.12
N THR A 2 -28.05 -4.53 -9.00
CA THR A 2 -26.63 -4.77 -8.69
C THR A 2 -26.00 -3.44 -8.31
N HIS A 3 -25.64 -3.25 -7.04
CA HIS A 3 -24.91 -2.05 -6.65
C HIS A 3 -23.59 -2.04 -7.41
N SER A 4 -23.36 -0.96 -8.16
CA SER A 4 -22.15 -0.83 -8.96
C SER A 4 -20.93 -0.90 -8.06
N TRP A 5 -19.90 -1.62 -8.50
CA TRP A 5 -18.59 -1.55 -7.89
C TRP A 5 -17.89 -0.24 -8.27
N TRP A 6 -16.83 0.09 -7.54
CA TRP A 6 -15.95 1.20 -7.82
C TRP A 6 -14.57 0.70 -8.26
N SER A 7 -13.94 1.46 -9.16
CA SER A 7 -12.50 1.39 -9.40
C SER A 7 -11.83 2.44 -8.51
N VAL A 8 -10.97 2.02 -7.58
CA VAL A 8 -10.25 2.94 -6.68
C VAL A 8 -8.76 2.88 -6.99
N ARG A 9 -8.19 4.00 -7.45
CA ARG A 9 -6.74 4.16 -7.62
C ARG A 9 -6.14 4.52 -6.26
N VAL A 10 -5.12 3.78 -5.84
CA VAL A 10 -4.35 4.04 -4.62
C VAL A 10 -2.89 4.23 -5.00
N GLU A 11 -2.33 5.39 -4.67
CA GLU A 11 -0.93 5.73 -4.93
C GLU A 11 -0.19 5.88 -3.60
N LEU A 12 0.94 5.19 -3.45
CA LEU A 12 1.82 5.35 -2.31
C LEU A 12 2.62 6.64 -2.46
N LEU A 13 2.41 7.56 -1.53
CA LEU A 13 3.08 8.86 -1.51
C LEU A 13 4.47 8.75 -0.89
N GLY A 14 4.61 7.96 0.17
CA GLY A 14 5.86 7.82 0.91
C GLY A 14 5.64 7.40 2.36
N GLY A 15 6.72 7.24 3.11
CA GLY A 15 6.72 6.82 4.50
C GLY A 15 8.03 6.15 4.91
N GLY A 16 8.20 5.94 6.21
CA GLY A 16 9.35 5.29 6.83
C GLY A 16 10.69 5.82 6.29
N GLN A 17 11.62 4.90 6.09
CA GLN A 17 12.94 5.20 5.52
C GLN A 17 12.91 5.48 4.01
N ALA A 18 11.82 5.18 3.31
CA ALA A 18 11.72 5.42 1.88
C ALA A 18 11.52 6.91 1.54
N GLY A 19 11.01 7.71 2.48
CA GLY A 19 10.72 9.12 2.27
C GLY A 19 9.61 9.35 1.24
N GLU A 20 9.60 10.54 0.62
CA GLU A 20 8.66 10.88 -0.46
C GLU A 20 9.02 10.15 -1.76
N LEU A 21 8.03 9.53 -2.39
CA LEU A 21 8.21 8.69 -3.57
C LEU A 21 7.78 9.42 -4.86
N TRP A 22 8.68 9.40 -5.84
CA TRP A 22 8.38 9.77 -7.21
C TRP A 22 9.23 8.94 -8.21
N PRO A 23 8.63 8.33 -9.24
CA PRO A 23 7.20 8.20 -9.48
C PRO A 23 6.52 7.34 -8.39
N ARG A 24 5.24 7.64 -8.10
CA ARG A 24 4.49 6.96 -7.03
C ARG A 24 4.11 5.55 -7.45
N PRO A 25 4.47 4.50 -6.69
CA PRO A 25 3.91 3.16 -6.87
C PRO A 25 2.40 3.19 -6.65
N GLY A 26 1.63 2.43 -7.42
CA GLY A 26 0.19 2.48 -7.30
C GLY A 26 -0.52 1.21 -7.70
N ARG A 27 -1.76 1.08 -7.22
CA ARG A 27 -2.66 -0.06 -7.41
C ARG A 27 -4.03 0.44 -7.83
N ILE A 28 -4.75 -0.35 -8.61
CA ILE A 28 -6.18 -0.11 -8.88
C ILE A 28 -6.97 -1.27 -8.29
N PHE A 29 -7.93 -0.93 -7.44
CA PHE A 29 -8.79 -1.86 -6.74
C PHE A 29 -10.19 -1.89 -7.33
N ALA A 30 -10.76 -3.08 -7.44
CA ALA A 30 -12.20 -3.25 -7.53
C ALA A 30 -12.74 -3.29 -6.09
N VAL A 31 -13.66 -2.38 -5.77
CA VAL A 31 -14.20 -2.21 -4.42
C VAL A 31 -15.72 -2.22 -4.47
N ASN A 32 -16.36 -3.02 -3.61
CA ASN A 32 -17.80 -2.89 -3.42
C ASN A 32 -18.05 -1.73 -2.44
N PRO A 33 -18.92 -0.74 -2.76
CA PRO A 33 -19.17 0.39 -1.87
C PRO A 33 -19.68 -0.01 -0.47
N ARG A 34 -20.21 -1.23 -0.35
CA ARG A 34 -20.70 -1.79 0.92
C ARG A 34 -19.61 -2.43 1.79
N HIS A 35 -18.38 -2.55 1.29
CA HIS A 35 -17.23 -2.95 2.12
C HIS A 35 -16.98 -1.87 3.19
N THR A 36 -16.49 -2.31 4.35
CA THR A 36 -16.09 -1.39 5.42
C THR A 36 -14.72 -0.79 5.12
N PHE A 37 -14.41 0.34 5.77
CA PHE A 37 -13.10 0.94 5.67
C PHE A 37 -12.00 -0.01 6.18
N HIS A 38 -12.23 -0.77 7.24
CA HIS A 38 -11.28 -1.77 7.73
C HIS A 38 -10.96 -2.84 6.67
N VAL A 39 -11.99 -3.39 6.02
CA VAL A 39 -11.81 -4.41 4.97
C VAL A 39 -11.02 -3.85 3.77
N PHE A 40 -11.17 -2.55 3.49
CA PHE A 40 -10.40 -1.87 2.44
C PHE A 40 -8.97 -1.55 2.87
N ALA A 41 -8.73 -1.12 4.11
CA ALA A 41 -7.39 -0.96 4.69
C ALA A 41 -6.59 -2.26 4.56
N GLU A 42 -7.19 -3.39 4.97
CA GLU A 42 -6.54 -4.69 4.85
C GLU A 42 -6.11 -5.02 3.41
N ALA A 43 -6.94 -4.69 2.42
CA ALA A 43 -6.62 -4.92 1.02
C ALA A 43 -5.53 -3.97 0.49
N ILE A 44 -5.51 -2.71 0.93
CA ILE A 44 -4.44 -1.77 0.59
C ILE A 44 -3.11 -2.31 1.12
N ASP A 45 -3.07 -2.63 2.40
CA ASP A 45 -1.87 -3.12 3.06
C ASP A 45 -1.31 -4.39 2.41
N ASP A 46 -2.16 -5.35 2.06
CA ASP A 46 -1.73 -6.56 1.34
C ASP A 46 -1.11 -6.21 -0.02
N ALA A 47 -1.74 -5.30 -0.77
CA ALA A 47 -1.28 -4.92 -2.10
C ALA A 47 0.01 -4.08 -2.07
N PHE A 48 0.33 -3.47 -0.93
CA PHE A 48 1.55 -2.71 -0.66
C PHE A 48 2.50 -3.44 0.31
N ALA A 49 2.35 -4.75 0.52
CA ALA A 49 3.24 -5.57 1.36
C ALA A 49 3.45 -5.03 2.79
N ARG A 50 2.40 -4.48 3.40
CA ARG A 50 2.35 -4.00 4.79
C ARG A 50 1.73 -5.06 5.69
N TRP A 51 2.45 -6.16 5.87
CA TRP A 51 1.90 -7.35 6.54
C TRP A 51 1.98 -7.32 8.07
N ASP A 52 2.78 -6.43 8.66
CA ASP A 52 2.80 -6.24 10.11
C ASP A 52 1.56 -5.43 10.53
N ARG A 53 0.44 -6.12 10.77
CA ARG A 53 -0.84 -5.47 11.06
C ARG A 53 -0.96 -4.90 12.48
N SER A 54 0.12 -4.92 13.26
CA SER A 54 0.14 -4.49 14.65
C SER A 54 0.27 -2.96 14.83
N HIS A 55 0.05 -2.20 13.75
CA HIS A 55 0.14 -0.74 13.73
C HIS A 55 -1.23 -0.09 13.55
N LEU A 56 -1.40 1.10 14.16
CA LEU A 56 -2.58 1.92 13.93
C LEU A 56 -2.57 2.47 12.49
N HIS A 57 -3.77 2.59 11.92
CA HIS A 57 -4.00 3.15 10.59
C HIS A 57 -5.20 4.09 10.60
N GLU A 58 -5.29 4.97 9.63
CA GLU A 58 -6.36 5.97 9.56
C GLU A 58 -6.67 6.35 8.11
N PHE A 59 -7.95 6.55 7.80
CA PHE A 59 -8.37 7.27 6.61
C PHE A 59 -8.74 8.71 6.93
N THR A 60 -8.43 9.62 6.02
CA THR A 60 -8.89 11.00 6.06
C THR A 60 -9.85 11.22 4.89
N VAL A 61 -11.12 11.51 5.20
CA VAL A 61 -12.15 11.85 4.22
C VAL A 61 -12.33 13.37 4.23
N PRO A 62 -11.97 14.07 3.14
CA PRO A 62 -12.10 15.51 3.08
C PRO A 62 -13.54 15.97 3.26
N ALA A 63 -13.75 17.13 3.90
CA ALA A 63 -15.10 17.67 4.10
C ALA A 63 -15.93 17.74 2.80
N ALA A 64 -15.29 18.06 1.67
CA ALA A 64 -15.92 18.15 0.36
C ALA A 64 -16.34 16.79 -0.25
N ALA A 65 -15.77 15.68 0.21
CA ALA A 65 -16.08 14.32 -0.25
C ALA A 65 -17.23 13.68 0.55
N SER A 66 -17.61 14.25 1.71
CA SER A 66 -18.65 13.65 2.56
C SER A 66 -20.05 13.83 1.94
N PRO A 67 -20.75 12.76 1.51
CA PRO A 67 -22.09 12.83 0.94
C PRO A 67 -23.16 13.25 1.97
N ALA A 68 -22.79 13.30 3.25
CA ALA A 68 -23.68 13.68 4.34
C ALA A 68 -24.00 15.19 4.36
N GLY A 69 -23.31 16.03 3.59
CA GLY A 69 -23.65 17.46 3.44
C GLY A 69 -23.83 18.20 4.77
N GLY A 70 -23.18 17.72 5.83
CA GLY A 70 -23.25 18.29 7.16
C GLY A 70 -22.39 19.54 7.24
N ASP A 71 -22.81 20.45 8.09
CA ASP A 71 -22.24 21.75 8.44
C ASP A 71 -20.82 21.68 9.06
N HIS A 72 -20.13 20.55 8.92
CA HIS A 72 -18.75 20.35 9.32
C HIS A 72 -17.80 20.84 8.23
N TYR A 73 -17.05 21.90 8.55
CA TYR A 73 -16.00 22.47 7.69
C TYR A 73 -14.68 21.68 7.73
N ASP A 74 -14.61 20.60 8.52
CA ASP A 74 -13.38 19.86 8.80
C ASP A 74 -13.43 18.43 8.23
N ASP A 75 -12.25 17.87 8.00
CA ASP A 75 -12.09 16.49 7.53
C ASP A 75 -12.57 15.47 8.57
N LEU A 76 -13.10 14.34 8.08
CA LEU A 76 -13.50 13.20 8.90
C LEU A 76 -12.38 12.16 8.92
N TYR A 77 -12.20 11.52 10.08
CA TYR A 77 -11.20 10.47 10.29
C TYR A 77 -11.89 9.12 10.50
N VAL A 78 -11.36 8.07 9.87
CA VAL A 78 -11.89 6.71 10.00
C VAL A 78 -10.78 5.77 10.45
N THR A 79 -10.92 5.20 11.63
CA THR A 79 -9.94 4.28 12.24
C THR A 79 -10.66 3.30 13.17
N GLU A 80 -9.93 2.33 13.72
CA GLU A 80 -10.46 1.36 14.68
C GLU A 80 -10.60 2.02 16.07
N LEU A 81 -11.81 2.46 16.41
CA LEU A 81 -12.05 3.26 17.63
C LEU A 81 -11.70 2.52 18.92
N LYS A 82 -11.66 1.18 18.90
CA LYS A 82 -11.27 0.34 20.05
C LYS A 82 -9.86 0.63 20.58
N TYR A 83 -9.01 1.28 19.78
CA TYR A 83 -7.66 1.69 20.18
C TYR A 83 -7.54 3.17 20.57
N LEU A 84 -8.62 3.95 20.47
CA LEU A 84 -8.64 5.34 20.90
C LEU A 84 -9.14 5.42 22.34
N GLU A 85 -8.37 6.13 23.18
CA GLU A 85 -8.78 6.40 24.58
C GLU A 85 -9.86 7.47 24.65
N ASP A 86 -9.74 8.52 23.84
CA ASP A 86 -10.68 9.62 23.70
C ASP A 86 -10.88 9.94 22.21
N TYR A 87 -12.13 10.11 21.76
CA TYR A 87 -12.44 10.53 20.39
C TYR A 87 -13.59 11.53 20.34
N GLU A 88 -13.55 12.40 19.33
CA GLU A 88 -14.64 13.31 19.01
C GLU A 88 -15.64 12.59 18.09
N PRO A 89 -16.86 12.25 18.55
CA PRO A 89 -17.79 11.44 17.76
C PRO A 89 -18.24 12.13 16.47
N ASP A 90 -18.14 13.46 16.40
CA ASP A 90 -18.48 14.21 15.19
C ASP A 90 -17.39 14.05 14.11
N ARG A 91 -16.13 13.87 14.51
CA ARG A 91 -14.96 13.76 13.61
C ARG A 91 -14.52 12.33 13.30
N TYR A 92 -14.72 11.40 14.21
CA TYR A 92 -14.25 10.02 14.05
C TYR A 92 -15.38 9.05 13.69
N ARG A 93 -15.08 8.09 12.83
CA ARG A 93 -15.96 6.95 12.51
C ARG A 93 -15.19 5.65 12.68
N ASP A 94 -15.89 4.59 13.09
CA ASP A 94 -15.29 3.27 13.29
C ASP A 94 -15.10 2.52 11.96
N ALA A 95 -13.84 2.25 11.62
CA ALA A 95 -13.45 1.53 10.41
C ALA A 95 -14.04 0.12 10.33
N ASP A 96 -14.28 -0.53 11.48
CA ASP A 96 -14.85 -1.89 11.56
C ASP A 96 -16.33 -1.92 11.12
N HIS A 97 -17.01 -0.77 11.17
CA HIS A 97 -18.46 -0.68 10.98
C HIS A 97 -18.90 0.22 9.84
N VAL A 98 -18.19 1.33 9.60
CA VAL A 98 -18.58 2.30 8.57
C VAL A 98 -18.24 1.76 7.19
N ARG A 99 -19.22 1.83 6.28
CA ARG A 99 -19.07 1.44 4.88
C ARG A 99 -18.57 2.59 4.05
N LEU A 100 -17.85 2.29 2.97
CA LEU A 100 -17.32 3.31 2.06
C LEU A 100 -18.43 4.20 1.48
N GLU A 101 -19.55 3.61 1.04
CA GLU A 101 -20.71 4.32 0.50
C GLU A 101 -21.38 5.30 1.48
N ALA A 102 -21.11 5.20 2.78
CA ALA A 102 -21.64 6.13 3.75
C ALA A 102 -20.91 7.48 3.74
N LEU A 103 -19.64 7.49 3.30
CA LEU A 103 -18.75 8.65 3.39
C LEU A 103 -18.14 9.09 2.05
N LEU A 104 -18.28 8.29 1.01
CA LEU A 104 -17.63 8.50 -0.28
C LEU A 104 -18.56 8.16 -1.45
N GLY A 105 -18.24 8.69 -2.62
CA GLY A 105 -18.91 8.50 -3.90
C GLY A 105 -17.93 8.49 -5.08
N LEU A 106 -18.47 8.37 -6.29
CA LEU A 106 -17.66 8.40 -7.52
C LEU A 106 -16.96 9.75 -7.67
N GLY A 107 -15.69 9.73 -8.08
CA GLY A 107 -14.87 10.93 -8.26
C GLY A 107 -14.19 11.44 -6.98
N ASP A 108 -14.57 10.94 -5.81
CA ASP A 108 -14.00 11.43 -4.54
C ASP A 108 -12.53 11.04 -4.38
N GLU A 109 -11.80 11.92 -3.69
CA GLU A 109 -10.41 11.74 -3.28
C GLU A 109 -10.32 11.74 -1.75
N PHE A 110 -9.52 10.82 -1.20
CA PHE A 110 -9.33 10.67 0.24
C PHE A 110 -7.94 10.11 0.56
N GLY A 111 -7.51 10.25 1.81
CA GLY A 111 -6.22 9.77 2.30
C GLY A 111 -6.33 8.44 3.05
N TYR A 112 -5.27 7.65 3.02
CA TYR A 112 -5.07 6.50 3.91
C TYR A 112 -3.64 6.48 4.43
N VAL A 113 -3.45 6.29 5.73
CA VAL A 113 -2.15 6.16 6.38
C VAL A 113 -2.09 4.81 7.06
N PHE A 114 -1.12 3.99 6.67
CA PHE A 114 -0.72 2.78 7.38
C PHE A 114 0.44 3.11 8.31
N ASP A 115 0.43 2.55 9.52
CA ASP A 115 1.42 2.81 10.57
C ASP A 115 1.57 4.30 10.87
N LEU A 116 0.83 4.79 11.88
CA LEU A 116 0.91 6.19 12.29
C LEU A 116 2.29 6.61 12.83
N GLY A 117 3.19 5.66 13.15
CA GLY A 117 4.58 5.92 13.50
C GLY A 117 5.43 6.21 12.26
N ASP A 118 5.44 5.28 11.31
CA ASP A 118 6.24 5.40 10.07
C ASP A 118 5.55 6.21 8.97
N ASN A 119 4.27 6.52 9.12
CA ASN A 119 3.49 7.43 8.27
C ASN A 119 3.50 7.02 6.78
N TRP A 120 3.13 5.77 6.49
CA TRP A 120 2.98 5.27 5.12
C TRP A 120 1.69 5.82 4.49
N ARG A 121 1.83 6.94 3.79
CA ARG A 121 0.70 7.72 3.25
C ARG A 121 0.33 7.28 1.85
N HIS A 122 -0.97 7.18 1.62
CA HIS A 122 -1.57 6.81 0.37
C HIS A 122 -2.60 7.86 -0.04
N ARG A 123 -2.63 8.17 -1.33
CA ARG A 123 -3.69 8.95 -1.97
C ARG A 123 -4.65 7.99 -2.66
N CYS A 124 -5.94 8.09 -2.35
CA CYS A 124 -6.99 7.26 -2.90
C CYS A 124 -7.93 8.11 -3.77
N VAL A 125 -8.24 7.66 -4.98
CA VAL A 125 -9.16 8.34 -5.90
C VAL A 125 -10.16 7.33 -6.45
N ILE A 126 -11.45 7.59 -6.25
CA ILE A 126 -12.55 6.80 -6.79
C ILE A 126 -12.79 7.25 -8.23
N GLY A 127 -12.83 6.30 -9.17
CA GLY A 127 -13.13 6.61 -10.57
C GLY A 127 -14.52 7.25 -10.76
N ASP A 128 -14.70 7.98 -11.85
CA ASP A 128 -15.96 8.71 -12.15
C ASP A 128 -17.12 7.80 -12.56
N GLY A 129 -16.84 6.51 -12.81
CA GLY A 129 -17.75 5.58 -13.42
C GLY A 129 -17.93 4.28 -12.64
N PRO A 130 -19.08 3.62 -12.83
CA PRO A 130 -19.32 2.30 -12.30
C PRO A 130 -18.32 1.27 -12.86
N LEU A 131 -17.88 0.34 -12.01
CA LEU A 131 -17.13 -0.86 -12.40
C LEU A 131 -18.06 -2.08 -12.38
N ASP A 132 -17.97 -2.91 -13.42
CA ASP A 132 -18.49 -4.27 -13.39
C ASP A 132 -17.31 -5.24 -13.17
N PRO A 133 -17.21 -5.91 -12.01
CA PRO A 133 -16.08 -6.78 -11.69
C PRO A 133 -16.06 -8.06 -12.54
N GLU A 134 -17.20 -8.58 -13.01
CA GLU A 134 -17.19 -9.76 -13.88
C GLU A 134 -16.54 -9.43 -15.22
N THR A 135 -16.89 -8.28 -15.80
CA THR A 135 -16.28 -7.83 -17.06
C THR A 135 -14.82 -7.44 -16.89
N ALA A 136 -14.47 -6.73 -15.81
CA ALA A 136 -13.12 -6.18 -15.64
C ALA A 136 -12.10 -7.17 -15.06
N LEU A 137 -12.52 -8.06 -14.15
CA LEU A 137 -11.65 -9.01 -13.43
C LEU A 137 -11.93 -10.46 -13.81
N GLY A 138 -13.06 -10.77 -14.45
CA GLY A 138 -13.51 -12.15 -14.71
C GLY A 138 -14.14 -12.84 -13.50
N ILE A 139 -14.21 -12.17 -12.34
CA ILE A 139 -14.75 -12.69 -11.08
C ILE A 139 -15.44 -11.57 -10.29
N VAL A 140 -16.36 -11.94 -9.39
CA VAL A 140 -16.86 -11.05 -8.34
C VAL A 140 -16.11 -11.37 -7.04
N PRO A 141 -15.11 -10.57 -6.62
CA PRO A 141 -14.34 -10.89 -5.43
C PRO A 141 -15.19 -10.67 -4.16
N ALA A 142 -14.90 -11.40 -3.09
CA ALA A 142 -15.61 -11.23 -1.81
C ALA A 142 -15.11 -9.99 -1.03
N ARG A 143 -13.87 -9.58 -1.27
CA ARG A 143 -13.16 -8.46 -0.64
C ARG A 143 -12.64 -7.50 -1.71
N PRO A 144 -12.26 -6.26 -1.36
CA PRO A 144 -11.55 -5.37 -2.27
C PRO A 144 -10.34 -6.08 -2.86
N LEU A 145 -10.14 -5.95 -4.16
CA LEU A 145 -9.10 -6.69 -4.88
C LEU A 145 -8.35 -5.78 -5.84
N ALA A 146 -7.03 -5.68 -5.65
CA ALA A 146 -6.15 -5.05 -6.63
C ALA A 146 -6.12 -5.90 -7.91
N TYR A 147 -6.40 -5.28 -9.05
CA TYR A 147 -6.39 -5.96 -10.36
C TYR A 147 -5.40 -5.34 -11.36
N TRP A 148 -4.77 -4.22 -10.99
CA TRP A 148 -3.70 -3.59 -11.76
C TRP A 148 -2.72 -2.88 -10.82
N GLY A 149 -1.46 -2.70 -11.25
CA GLY A 149 -0.46 -2.02 -10.44
C GLY A 149 0.81 -1.63 -11.19
N TRP A 150 1.58 -0.71 -10.59
CA TRP A 150 2.85 -0.22 -11.11
C TRP A 150 3.79 0.23 -9.97
N GLY A 151 5.07 0.45 -10.31
CA GLY A 151 6.10 0.96 -9.42
C GLY A 151 6.65 -0.06 -8.42
N TYR A 152 7.86 0.22 -7.92
CA TYR A 152 8.53 -0.57 -6.90
C TYR A 152 7.92 -0.27 -5.52
N ILE A 153 7.54 -1.29 -4.78
CA ILE A 153 7.09 -1.12 -3.39
C ILE A 153 8.32 -1.22 -2.48
N PRO A 154 8.65 -0.17 -1.71
CA PRO A 154 9.69 -0.29 -0.70
C PRO A 154 9.23 -1.22 0.42
N ASP A 155 10.16 -2.06 0.90
CA ASP A 155 9.97 -2.81 2.15
C ASP A 155 9.66 -1.83 3.29
N PRO A 156 8.67 -2.11 4.16
CA PRO A 156 8.26 -1.20 5.23
C PRO A 156 9.40 -0.82 6.19
N TYR A 157 10.40 -1.68 6.35
CA TYR A 157 11.53 -1.46 7.26
C TYR A 157 12.86 -1.32 6.51
N GLY A 158 12.84 -1.21 5.18
CA GLY A 158 14.04 -1.07 4.36
C GLY A 158 14.89 -2.33 4.22
N ARG A 159 14.37 -3.50 4.60
CA ARG A 159 15.12 -4.77 4.57
C ARG A 159 15.42 -5.19 3.14
N LEU A 160 16.65 -5.66 2.92
CA LEU A 160 17.15 -6.16 1.64
C LEU A 160 17.12 -7.69 1.55
N PHE A 161 17.20 -8.38 2.69
CA PHE A 161 17.22 -9.83 2.79
C PHE A 161 16.61 -10.30 4.13
N ASP A 162 16.43 -11.62 4.27
CA ASP A 162 15.92 -12.21 5.50
C ASP A 162 16.94 -12.09 6.64
N GLY A 163 16.52 -11.52 7.77
CA GLY A 163 17.40 -11.22 8.90
C GLY A 163 18.25 -9.95 8.72
N ASP A 164 17.97 -9.11 7.73
CA ASP A 164 18.60 -7.81 7.60
C ASP A 164 18.29 -6.92 8.81
N ASP A 165 19.33 -6.58 9.56
CA ASP A 165 19.31 -5.72 10.74
C ASP A 165 19.84 -4.30 10.46
N GLY A 166 20.15 -4.00 9.19
CA GLY A 166 20.71 -2.73 8.73
C GLY A 166 22.23 -2.60 8.89
N GLU A 167 22.88 -3.56 9.56
CA GLU A 167 24.34 -3.55 9.82
C GLU A 167 25.04 -4.74 9.13
N ALA A 168 24.35 -5.87 9.02
CA ALA A 168 24.88 -7.08 8.43
C ALA A 168 25.16 -6.91 6.92
N PRO A 169 26.29 -7.46 6.41
CA PRO A 169 26.57 -7.42 4.98
C PRO A 169 25.56 -8.27 4.20
N ILE A 170 25.25 -7.84 2.98
CA ILE A 170 24.39 -8.58 2.05
C ILE A 170 24.98 -9.99 1.82
N PRO A 171 24.20 -11.08 2.01
CA PRO A 171 24.68 -12.44 1.79
C PRO A 171 25.11 -12.70 0.34
N ALA A 172 26.13 -13.54 0.18
CA ALA A 172 26.54 -14.01 -1.14
C ALA A 172 25.41 -14.85 -1.79
N PRO A 173 25.29 -14.84 -3.14
CA PRO A 173 24.35 -15.71 -3.83
C PRO A 173 24.56 -17.19 -3.45
N PRO A 174 23.49 -18.00 -3.33
CA PRO A 174 23.64 -19.42 -3.08
C PRO A 174 24.47 -20.08 -4.18
N GLY A 175 25.49 -20.84 -3.78
CA GLY A 175 26.35 -21.58 -4.71
C GLY A 175 25.71 -22.87 -5.24
N ASP A 176 24.68 -23.38 -4.56
CA ASP A 176 24.04 -24.65 -4.90
C ASP A 176 23.04 -24.52 -6.07
N ASP A 177 22.94 -25.60 -6.84
CA ASP A 177 21.92 -25.74 -7.86
C ASP A 177 20.53 -25.98 -7.26
N TRP A 178 19.51 -25.37 -7.87
CA TRP A 178 18.12 -25.59 -7.48
C TRP A 178 17.80 -27.07 -7.72
N PRO A 179 16.97 -27.71 -6.87
CA PRO A 179 16.67 -29.14 -7.01
C PRO A 179 15.82 -29.50 -8.24
N TRP A 180 15.45 -28.55 -9.10
CA TRP A 180 14.63 -28.76 -10.31
C TRP A 180 15.34 -28.33 -11.61
N THR A 181 15.10 -29.10 -12.68
CA THR A 181 15.74 -28.93 -14.00
C THR A 181 15.22 -27.72 -14.79
N GLY A 182 16.09 -27.08 -15.60
CA GLY A 182 15.72 -26.00 -16.54
C GLY A 182 15.93 -24.57 -16.03
N ARG A 183 16.76 -24.40 -15.00
CA ARG A 183 17.02 -23.13 -14.30
C ARG A 183 17.97 -22.21 -15.08
N PRO A 184 17.70 -20.89 -15.17
CA PRO A 184 18.75 -19.92 -15.49
C PRO A 184 19.74 -19.82 -14.32
N ALA A 185 21.04 -19.72 -14.60
CA ALA A 185 22.04 -19.45 -13.55
C ALA A 185 21.64 -18.17 -12.78
N PRO A 186 21.83 -18.10 -11.45
CA PRO A 186 21.54 -16.89 -10.70
C PRO A 186 22.41 -15.76 -11.24
N THR A 187 21.82 -14.90 -12.07
CA THR A 187 22.45 -13.68 -12.54
C THR A 187 22.03 -12.55 -11.62
N VAL A 188 22.99 -11.96 -10.91
CA VAL A 188 22.80 -10.65 -10.30
C VAL A 188 22.75 -9.64 -11.44
N ARG A 189 21.54 -9.27 -11.87
CA ARG A 189 21.32 -8.17 -12.81
C ARG A 189 20.84 -6.96 -12.02
N THR A 190 21.77 -6.08 -11.67
CA THR A 190 21.48 -4.73 -11.20
C THR A 190 21.30 -3.79 -12.40
N ASP A 191 20.37 -4.11 -13.30
CA ASP A 191 19.94 -3.16 -14.32
C ASP A 191 19.04 -2.12 -13.62
N HIS A 192 19.67 -1.17 -12.92
CA HIS A 192 18.98 -0.09 -12.22
C HIS A 192 18.47 0.97 -13.21
N CYS A 193 17.21 1.35 -13.06
CA CYS A 193 16.70 2.61 -13.60
C CYS A 193 17.50 3.78 -12.98
N PRO A 194 17.96 4.77 -13.77
CA PRO A 194 18.63 5.93 -13.21
C PRO A 194 17.63 6.74 -12.39
N GLY A 195 17.83 6.84 -11.07
CA GLY A 195 17.14 7.84 -10.24
C GLY A 195 16.77 7.49 -8.80
N GLN A 196 16.93 6.25 -8.32
CA GLN A 196 16.54 5.91 -6.94
C GLN A 196 17.67 5.22 -6.17
N TYR A 197 18.15 5.95 -5.15
CA TYR A 197 19.00 5.54 -4.02
C TYR A 197 20.25 4.73 -4.39
N THR A 198 21.32 5.44 -4.75
CA THR A 198 22.65 4.85 -4.87
C THR A 198 23.39 4.95 -3.54
N HIS A 199 23.49 3.85 -2.79
CA HIS A 199 24.64 3.58 -1.94
C HIS A 199 25.51 2.54 -2.66
N THR A 200 26.52 3.01 -3.39
CA THR A 200 27.53 2.12 -3.98
C THR A 200 28.47 1.66 -2.87
N LEU A 201 28.35 0.41 -2.43
CA LEU A 201 29.40 -0.25 -1.66
C LEU A 201 30.33 -0.97 -2.63
N SER A 202 31.51 -0.40 -2.84
CA SER A 202 32.61 -1.09 -3.51
C SER A 202 33.23 -2.06 -2.51
N LEU A 203 33.02 -3.36 -2.70
CA LEU A 203 33.81 -4.37 -2.01
C LEU A 203 35.22 -4.39 -2.64
N PRO A 204 36.30 -4.35 -1.84
CA PRO A 204 37.64 -4.58 -2.38
C PRO A 204 37.70 -6.01 -2.93
N ALA A 205 38.16 -6.15 -4.17
CA ALA A 205 38.57 -7.44 -4.69
C ALA A 205 39.83 -7.85 -3.91
N ASP A 206 39.80 -9.01 -3.27
CA ASP A 206 41.01 -9.64 -2.77
C ASP A 206 41.99 -9.78 -3.94
N VAL A 207 43.11 -9.07 -3.84
CA VAL A 207 44.25 -9.24 -4.73
C VAL A 207 45.09 -10.33 -4.09
N ASP A 208 44.97 -11.55 -4.63
CA ASP A 208 46.01 -12.55 -4.46
C ASP A 208 47.25 -12.04 -5.21
N ASP A 209 48.18 -11.43 -4.47
CA ASP A 209 49.57 -11.20 -4.92
C ASP A 209 50.37 -12.48 -4.63
N ASP A 210 50.46 -13.36 -5.63
CA ASP A 210 51.56 -14.33 -5.78
C ASP A 210 52.48 -13.84 -6.91
N ASP A 211 53.57 -13.15 -6.54
CA ASP A 211 54.98 -13.31 -7.01
C ASP A 211 55.89 -12.17 -6.51
#